data_AF-A0A950JK57-F1
#
_entry.id   AF-A0A950JK57-F1
#
_cell.length_a   1.000
_cell.length_b   1.000
_cell.length_c   1.000
_cell.angle_alpha   90.00
_cell.angle_beta   90.00
_cell.angle_gamma   90.00
#
_symmetry.space_group_name_H-M   'P 1'
#
loop_
_entity.id
_entity.type
_entity.pdbx_description
1 polymer ?
#
loop_
_entity_poly.entity_id
_entity_poly.type
_entity_poly.pdbx_seq_one_letter_code
_entity_poly.pdbx_strand_id
1 'polypeptide(L)'
;MQAPRQVFSLQRAIAICVAASAFTVSAIAGEAGRFDVARWAANLPTRYAVHGVKTEPTYEEALDLRRDGDVFVVVGGAPGWSARSTESVKVSADGTLLHWPCGANEDCRLASPPAGFLATAAIIAAQRRGALASAPSVLLPFGDRRVVCVDAARLGIERPILDPCFDFRTGAAIAQRHRLSRRFDG
;
A
#
# COMPACT_ATOMS: atom_id res chain seq x y z
N MET A 1 -43.99 -39.24 -68.09
CA MET A 1 -42.89 -38.26 -68.16
C MET A 1 -43.48 -36.87 -68.34
N GLN A 2 -43.45 -36.07 -67.28
CA GLN A 2 -43.82 -34.65 -67.25
C GLN A 2 -42.80 -33.98 -66.34
N ALA A 3 -42.08 -32.99 -66.87
CA ALA A 3 -41.10 -32.20 -66.11
C ALA A 3 -41.70 -30.85 -65.70
N PRO A 4 -41.34 -30.29 -64.53
CA PRO A 4 -42.03 -29.16 -63.92
C PRO A 4 -41.36 -27.78 -64.13
N ARG A 5 -42.16 -26.74 -63.92
CA ARG A 5 -41.81 -25.31 -63.75
C ARG A 5 -40.99 -25.10 -62.47
N GLN A 6 -40.10 -24.10 -62.42
CA GLN A 6 -39.93 -23.20 -61.27
C GLN A 6 -39.36 -21.82 -61.67
N VAL A 7 -39.92 -20.79 -61.04
CA VAL A 7 -39.57 -19.37 -61.14
C VAL A 7 -38.58 -19.04 -60.03
N PHE A 8 -37.42 -18.47 -60.36
CA PHE A 8 -36.40 -18.07 -59.39
C PHE A 8 -36.71 -16.69 -58.80
N SER A 9 -36.84 -16.66 -57.47
CA SER A 9 -36.88 -15.48 -56.60
C SER A 9 -35.45 -15.03 -56.28
N LEU A 10 -35.13 -13.75 -56.51
CA LEU A 10 -33.88 -13.16 -56.05
C LEU A 10 -34.05 -11.65 -55.81
N GLN A 11 -33.49 -11.21 -54.66
CA GLN A 11 -33.04 -9.86 -54.30
C GLN A 11 -34.05 -8.89 -53.65
N ARG A 12 -33.94 -8.75 -52.32
CA ARG A 12 -33.60 -7.53 -51.55
C ARG A 12 -34.10 -7.69 -50.11
N ALA A 13 -33.25 -8.14 -49.19
CA ALA A 13 -32.39 -7.31 -48.34
C ALA A 13 -33.20 -6.48 -47.32
N ILE A 14 -33.15 -6.88 -46.04
CA ILE A 14 -32.96 -6.05 -44.84
C ILE A 14 -32.93 -7.05 -43.65
N ALA A 15 -31.73 -7.47 -43.26
CA ALA A 15 -31.48 -8.10 -41.97
C ALA A 15 -30.94 -7.00 -41.07
N ILE A 16 -31.75 -6.52 -40.12
CA ILE A 16 -31.31 -5.58 -39.10
C ILE A 16 -30.58 -6.39 -38.02
N CYS A 17 -29.26 -6.30 -38.04
CA CYS A 17 -28.40 -6.81 -36.98
C CYS A 17 -28.63 -6.01 -35.69
N VAL A 18 -29.21 -6.66 -34.67
CA VAL A 18 -29.12 -6.18 -33.28
C VAL A 18 -27.72 -6.55 -32.79
N ALA A 19 -26.75 -5.68 -32.99
CA ALA A 19 -25.44 -5.79 -32.37
C ALA A 19 -25.56 -5.40 -30.89
N ALA A 20 -25.67 -6.39 -30.02
CA ALA A 20 -25.48 -6.20 -28.59
C ALA A 20 -24.03 -5.77 -28.35
N SER A 21 -23.81 -4.48 -28.10
CA SER A 21 -22.53 -3.95 -27.67
C SER A 21 -22.25 -4.43 -26.25
N ALA A 22 -21.65 -5.62 -26.13
CA ALA A 22 -20.98 -6.02 -24.92
C ALA A 22 -19.75 -5.11 -24.76
N PHE A 23 -19.90 -4.05 -23.96
CA PHE A 23 -18.76 -3.32 -23.43
C PHE A 23 -18.03 -4.26 -22.47
N THR A 24 -17.12 -5.07 -22.99
CA THR A 24 -16.05 -5.65 -22.19
C THR A 24 -15.18 -4.48 -21.75
N VAL A 25 -15.46 -3.95 -20.56
CA VAL A 25 -14.49 -3.16 -19.81
C VAL A 25 -13.35 -4.13 -19.48
N SER A 26 -12.42 -4.29 -20.41
CA SER A 26 -11.11 -4.83 -20.11
C SER A 26 -10.47 -3.81 -19.18
N ALA A 27 -10.63 -4.02 -17.88
CA ALA A 27 -9.72 -3.42 -16.92
C ALA A 27 -8.33 -3.89 -17.33
N ILE A 28 -7.58 -3.01 -17.99
CA ILE A 28 -6.14 -3.16 -18.15
C ILE A 28 -5.60 -2.91 -16.74
N ALA A 29 -5.74 -3.91 -15.87
CA ALA A 29 -4.82 -4.07 -14.77
C ALA A 29 -3.48 -4.34 -15.46
N GLY A 30 -2.78 -3.26 -15.83
CA GLY A 30 -1.39 -3.35 -16.21
C GLY A 30 -0.73 -4.11 -15.09
N GLU A 31 -0.16 -5.27 -15.41
CA GLU A 31 0.67 -6.01 -14.47
C GLU A 31 1.79 -5.05 -14.09
N ALA A 32 1.65 -4.41 -12.92
CA ALA A 32 2.67 -3.52 -12.40
C ALA A 32 3.95 -4.34 -12.40
N GLY A 33 4.91 -3.97 -13.26
CA GLY A 33 6.12 -4.74 -13.46
C GLY A 33 6.76 -5.08 -12.11
N ARG A 34 7.17 -6.33 -11.92
CA ARG A 34 7.83 -6.74 -10.68
C ARG A 34 9.11 -5.91 -10.52
N PHE A 35 9.20 -5.16 -9.42
CA PHE A 35 10.37 -4.38 -9.06
C PHE A 35 11.30 -5.22 -8.16
N ASP A 36 12.53 -5.46 -8.61
CA ASP A 36 13.55 -6.19 -7.86
C ASP A 36 14.22 -5.25 -6.84
N VAL A 37 13.64 -5.19 -5.63
CA VAL A 37 14.11 -4.34 -4.53
C VAL A 37 15.53 -4.70 -4.11
N ALA A 38 15.88 -5.99 -4.07
CA ALA A 38 17.22 -6.45 -3.67
C ALA A 38 18.28 -5.93 -4.64
N ARG A 39 18.06 -6.13 -5.95
CA ARG A 39 18.97 -5.66 -6.98
C ARG A 39 19.07 -4.14 -7.01
N TRP A 40 17.95 -3.44 -6.86
CA TRP A 40 17.95 -1.98 -6.78
C TRP A 40 18.80 -1.49 -5.61
N ALA A 41 18.60 -2.05 -4.41
CA ALA A 41 19.36 -1.67 -3.23
C ALA A 41 20.86 -2.02 -3.37
N ALA A 42 21.20 -3.15 -3.99
CA ALA A 42 22.58 -3.56 -4.25
C ALA A 42 23.32 -2.61 -5.22
N ASN A 43 22.60 -1.95 -6.12
CA ASN A 43 23.16 -1.01 -7.10
C ASN A 43 23.36 0.42 -6.55
N LEU A 44 22.84 0.71 -5.36
CA LEU A 44 23.02 2.00 -4.68
C LEU A 44 24.29 1.99 -3.81
N PRO A 45 24.91 3.15 -3.53
CA PRO A 45 26.01 3.24 -2.56
C PRO A 45 25.61 2.63 -1.22
N THR A 46 26.48 1.82 -0.63
CA THR A 46 26.19 1.11 0.63
C THR A 46 26.20 2.04 1.85
N ARG A 47 26.78 3.23 1.71
CA ARG A 47 26.75 4.29 2.74
C ARG A 47 26.52 5.63 2.10
N TYR A 48 25.58 6.39 2.66
CA TYR A 48 25.39 7.79 2.35
C TYR A 48 24.63 8.49 3.48
N ALA A 49 24.75 9.82 3.52
CA ALA A 49 23.91 10.70 4.31
C ALA A 49 23.48 11.88 3.45
N VAL A 50 22.21 12.25 3.53
CA VAL A 50 21.63 13.44 2.90
C VAL A 50 20.92 14.22 3.99
N HIS A 51 21.28 15.49 4.11
CA HIS A 51 20.69 16.43 5.05
C HIS A 51 19.85 17.42 4.27
N GLY A 52 18.67 17.75 4.78
CA GLY A 52 17.77 18.67 4.12
C GLY A 52 16.77 19.30 5.08
N VAL A 53 15.96 20.18 4.52
CA VAL A 53 14.82 20.78 5.19
C VAL A 53 13.62 20.64 4.27
N LYS A 54 12.50 20.18 4.81
CA LYS A 54 11.20 20.25 4.16
C LYS A 54 10.51 21.52 4.63
N THR A 55 10.19 22.39 3.68
CA THR A 55 9.50 23.65 3.95
C THR A 55 8.05 23.54 3.48
N GLU A 56 7.12 23.76 4.39
CA GLU A 56 5.71 24.04 4.13
C GLU A 56 5.45 25.53 4.41
N PRO A 57 4.34 26.12 3.92
CA PRO A 57 4.12 27.58 3.99
C PRO A 57 4.30 28.21 5.38
N THR A 58 4.12 27.44 6.45
CA THR A 58 4.22 27.91 7.84
C THR A 58 5.10 27.02 8.73
N TYR A 59 5.79 26.02 8.18
CA TYR A 59 6.51 25.04 9.00
C TYR A 59 7.75 24.51 8.30
N GLU A 60 8.83 24.33 9.06
CA GLU A 60 10.08 23.75 8.57
C GLU A 60 10.41 22.47 9.34
N GLU A 61 10.72 21.42 8.62
CA GLU A 61 11.14 20.14 9.19
C GLU A 61 12.57 19.84 8.78
N ALA A 62 13.44 19.60 9.75
CA ALA A 62 14.77 19.08 9.47
C ALA A 62 14.66 17.60 9.07
N LEU A 63 15.40 17.20 8.04
CA LEU A 63 15.38 15.85 7.49
C LEU A 63 16.81 15.32 7.39
N ASP A 64 17.06 14.17 8.01
CA ASP A 64 18.28 13.38 7.78
C ASP A 64 17.90 12.03 7.17
N LEU A 65 18.41 11.76 5.97
CA LEU A 65 18.29 10.48 5.29
C LEU A 65 19.66 9.81 5.31
N ARG A 66 19.74 8.57 5.80
CA ARG A 66 21.01 7.83 5.84
C ARG A 66 20.83 6.39 5.39
N ARG A 67 21.91 5.83 4.85
CA ARG A 67 22.04 4.40 4.62
C ARG A 67 23.32 3.88 5.23
N ASP A 68 23.23 2.73 5.88
CA ASP A 68 24.37 1.92 6.30
C ASP A 68 24.13 0.45 5.97
N GLY A 69 24.85 -0.05 4.97
CA GLY A 69 24.67 -1.39 4.42
C GLY A 69 23.26 -1.59 3.88
N ASP A 70 22.50 -2.46 4.53
CA ASP A 70 21.14 -2.82 4.12
C ASP A 70 20.06 -2.03 4.84
N VAL A 71 20.43 -1.09 5.72
CA VAL A 71 19.50 -0.30 6.54
C VAL A 71 19.40 1.12 6.00
N PHE A 72 18.17 1.53 5.70
CA PHE A 72 17.80 2.87 5.28
C PHE A 72 17.07 3.56 6.43
N VAL A 73 17.44 4.78 6.77
CA VAL A 73 16.86 5.52 7.89
C VAL A 73 16.47 6.92 7.47
N VAL A 74 15.31 7.34 7.94
CA VAL A 74 14.78 8.70 7.83
C VAL A 74 14.61 9.24 9.24
N VAL A 75 15.18 10.40 9.51
CA VAL A 75 14.94 11.16 10.74
C VAL A 75 14.25 12.45 10.34
N GLY A 76 13.03 12.65 10.84
CA GLY A 76 12.32 13.91 10.74
C GLY A 76 12.38 14.65 12.06
N GLY A 77 12.52 15.97 12.01
CA GLY A 77 12.55 16.79 13.21
C GLY A 77 11.82 18.11 13.07
N ALA A 78 11.22 18.55 14.17
CA ALA A 78 10.66 19.89 14.28
C ALA A 78 11.79 20.95 14.18
N PRO A 79 11.46 22.24 13.96
CA PRO A 79 12.46 23.31 13.85
C PRO A 79 13.49 23.25 14.98
N GLY A 80 14.77 23.34 14.61
CA GLY A 80 15.89 23.25 15.55
C GLY A 80 16.06 21.89 16.22
N TRP A 81 15.47 20.82 15.66
CA TRP A 81 15.47 19.47 16.24
C TRP A 81 14.79 19.37 17.62
N SER A 82 13.86 20.27 17.91
CA SER A 82 13.12 20.32 19.19
C SER A 82 12.27 19.07 19.46
N ALA A 83 11.88 18.35 18.41
CA ALA A 83 11.32 17.00 18.46
C ALA A 83 11.92 16.17 17.32
N ARG A 84 12.00 14.85 17.50
CA ARG A 84 12.56 13.91 16.51
C ARG A 84 11.68 12.67 16.37
N SER A 85 11.51 12.23 15.14
CA SER A 85 10.95 10.92 14.80
C SER A 85 11.94 10.20 13.90
N THR A 86 12.14 8.91 14.14
CA THR A 86 13.05 8.06 13.36
C THR A 86 12.28 6.89 12.81
N GLU A 87 12.40 6.67 11.51
CA GLU A 87 11.85 5.51 10.83
C GLU A 87 12.93 4.84 10.00
N SER A 88 12.96 3.52 10.03
CA SER A 88 14.01 2.77 9.34
C SER A 88 13.53 1.43 8.82
N VAL A 89 14.12 1.04 7.69
CA VAL A 89 13.78 -0.16 6.94
C VAL A 89 15.06 -0.88 6.55
N LYS A 90 15.10 -2.19 6.79
CA LYS A 90 16.14 -3.08 6.31
C LYS A 90 15.68 -3.79 5.04
N VAL A 91 16.55 -3.84 4.03
CA VAL A 91 16.34 -4.64 2.81
C VAL A 91 17.05 -5.97 2.98
N SER A 92 16.29 -7.06 3.05
CA SER A 92 16.85 -8.42 3.08
C SER A 92 17.40 -8.82 1.71
N ALA A 93 18.27 -9.83 1.68
CA ALA A 93 18.90 -10.34 0.45
C ALA A 93 17.88 -10.85 -0.60
N ASP A 94 16.69 -11.27 -0.16
CA ASP A 94 15.57 -11.69 -1.01
C ASP A 94 14.67 -10.53 -1.47
N GLY A 95 15.00 -9.29 -1.08
CA GLY A 95 14.23 -8.09 -1.39
C GLY A 95 13.09 -7.79 -0.41
N THR A 96 12.94 -8.60 0.64
CA THR A 96 11.95 -8.35 1.70
C THR A 96 12.33 -7.08 2.47
N LEU A 97 11.37 -6.17 2.62
CA LEU A 97 11.50 -4.98 3.46
C LEU A 97 11.06 -5.29 4.89
N LEU A 98 11.94 -5.04 5.85
CA LEU A 98 11.68 -5.23 7.27
C LEU A 98 11.72 -3.88 7.97
N HIS A 99 10.71 -3.56 8.78
CA HIS A 99 10.79 -2.41 9.67
C HIS A 99 11.90 -2.64 10.70
N TRP A 100 12.74 -1.63 10.92
CA TRP A 100 13.99 -1.75 11.66
C TRP A 100 14.19 -0.55 12.58
N PRO A 101 13.44 -0.40 13.69
CA PRO A 101 13.30 0.85 14.44
C PRO A 101 14.51 1.23 15.30
N CYS A 102 15.67 0.67 15.01
CA CYS A 102 16.85 0.79 15.84
C CYS A 102 18.12 0.91 15.00
N GLY A 103 19.28 1.07 15.63
CA GLY A 103 20.55 1.32 14.95
C GLY A 103 20.94 0.21 13.96
N ALA A 104 21.83 0.54 13.02
CA ALA A 104 22.30 -0.39 11.98
C ALA A 104 22.97 -1.66 12.55
N ASN A 105 23.41 -1.61 13.82
CA ASN A 105 24.12 -2.69 14.50
C ASN A 105 23.30 -3.34 15.64
N GLU A 106 22.02 -3.01 15.78
CA GLU A 106 21.15 -3.55 16.84
C GLU A 106 20.23 -4.64 16.25
N ASP A 107 20.08 -5.79 16.92
CA ASP A 107 19.08 -6.80 16.51
C ASP A 107 17.71 -6.43 17.10
N CYS A 108 16.87 -5.78 16.29
CA CYS A 108 15.55 -5.34 16.73
C CYS A 108 14.44 -5.96 15.91
N ARG A 109 14.55 -7.26 15.63
CA ARG A 109 13.41 -8.06 15.14
C ARG A 109 12.15 -7.94 16.02
N LEU A 110 12.26 -7.41 17.25
CA LEU A 110 11.18 -7.12 18.21
C LEU A 110 10.62 -5.69 18.11
N ALA A 111 10.80 -5.04 16.97
CA ALA A 111 10.42 -3.68 16.67
C ALA A 111 8.97 -3.27 17.02
N SER A 112 8.80 -2.09 17.62
CA SER A 112 7.51 -1.39 17.60
C SER A 112 7.04 -1.23 16.15
N PRO A 113 5.74 -1.28 15.87
CA PRO A 113 5.21 -1.28 14.50
C PRO A 113 5.59 -0.05 13.69
N PRO A 114 5.64 -0.17 12.35
CA PRO A 114 5.71 1.01 11.51
C PRO A 114 4.45 1.86 11.70
N ALA A 115 4.62 3.15 11.99
CA ALA A 115 3.53 4.11 12.08
C ALA A 115 3.33 4.86 10.74
N GLY A 116 2.25 5.64 10.65
CA GLY A 116 1.99 6.53 9.52
C GLY A 116 2.00 5.82 8.16
N PHE A 117 2.74 6.38 7.19
CA PHE A 117 2.83 5.86 5.82
C PHE A 117 3.36 4.41 5.75
N LEU A 118 4.27 4.03 6.66
CA LEU A 118 4.84 2.68 6.67
C LEU A 118 3.81 1.63 7.13
N ALA A 119 2.80 2.02 7.91
CA ALA A 119 1.68 1.14 8.28
C ALA A 119 0.87 0.71 7.04
N THR A 120 0.62 1.65 6.10
CA THR A 120 -0.05 1.35 4.82
C THR A 120 0.76 0.35 4.00
N ALA A 121 2.08 0.54 3.90
CA ALA A 121 2.97 -0.37 3.19
C ALA A 121 2.95 -1.78 3.82
N ALA A 122 2.97 -1.86 5.16
CA ALA A 122 2.89 -3.13 5.88
C ALA A 122 1.58 -3.90 5.59
N ILE A 123 0.46 -3.19 5.44
CA ILE A 123 -0.84 -3.80 5.11
C ILE A 123 -0.92 -4.25 3.68
N ILE A 124 -0.43 -3.46 2.72
CA ILE A 124 -0.38 -3.88 1.33
C ILE A 124 0.48 -5.15 1.21
N ALA A 125 1.61 -5.19 1.90
CA ALA A 125 2.44 -6.39 1.97
C ALA A 125 1.69 -7.57 2.61
N ALA A 126 0.97 -7.35 3.71
CA ALA A 126 0.14 -8.35 4.38
C ALA A 126 -1.00 -8.89 3.50
N GLN A 127 -1.64 -8.02 2.72
CA GLN A 127 -2.68 -8.42 1.79
C GLN A 127 -2.11 -9.25 0.64
N ARG A 128 -0.98 -8.83 0.06
CA ARG A 128 -0.33 -9.55 -1.06
C ARG A 128 0.14 -10.94 -0.68
N ARG A 129 0.58 -11.15 0.58
CA ARG A 129 0.92 -12.47 1.12
C ARG A 129 -0.29 -13.27 1.61
N GLY A 130 -1.51 -12.78 1.39
CA GLY A 130 -2.76 -13.44 1.78
C GLY A 130 -3.06 -13.42 3.28
N ALA A 131 -2.28 -12.72 4.10
CA ALA A 131 -2.43 -12.70 5.56
C ALA A 131 -3.72 -12.00 6.05
N LEU A 132 -4.40 -11.25 5.17
CA LEU A 132 -5.66 -10.57 5.49
C LEU A 132 -6.90 -11.21 4.81
N ALA A 133 -6.72 -12.28 4.02
CA ALA A 133 -7.76 -12.85 3.15
C ALA A 133 -8.99 -13.42 3.89
N SER A 134 -8.88 -13.68 5.20
CA SER A 134 -9.92 -14.30 6.04
C SER A 134 -10.31 -13.44 7.25
N ALA A 135 -9.96 -12.15 7.25
CA ALA A 135 -10.35 -11.22 8.31
C ALA A 135 -11.79 -10.71 8.09
N PRO A 136 -12.75 -10.97 9.00
CA PRO A 136 -14.01 -10.22 8.97
C PRO A 136 -13.68 -8.74 9.17
N SER A 137 -13.92 -7.95 8.12
CA SER A 137 -13.65 -6.52 8.09
C SER A 137 -14.93 -5.77 8.36
N VAL A 138 -15.06 -5.16 9.54
CA VAL A 138 -16.22 -4.33 9.89
C VAL A 138 -15.95 -2.90 9.46
N LEU A 139 -16.88 -2.31 8.71
CA LEU A 139 -16.84 -0.89 8.41
C LEU A 139 -17.29 -0.09 9.62
N LEU A 140 -16.44 0.84 10.05
CA LEU A 140 -16.70 1.71 11.20
C LEU A 140 -16.87 3.15 10.73
N PRO A 141 -17.78 3.93 11.33
CA PRO A 141 -17.89 5.36 11.05
C PRO A 141 -16.69 6.11 11.63
N PHE A 142 -16.14 7.04 10.87
CA PHE A 142 -15.10 7.97 11.31
C PHE A 142 -15.34 9.34 10.64
N GLY A 143 -15.94 10.27 11.39
CA GLY A 143 -16.46 11.52 10.80
C GLY A 143 -17.49 11.24 9.71
N ASP A 144 -17.28 11.83 8.54
CA ASP A 144 -18.07 11.63 7.31
C ASP A 144 -17.60 10.42 6.48
N ARG A 145 -16.59 9.68 6.96
CA ARG A 145 -15.97 8.54 6.26
C ARG A 145 -16.33 7.21 6.90
N ARG A 146 -16.02 6.14 6.15
CA ARG A 146 -16.06 4.76 6.65
C ARG A 146 -14.66 4.18 6.61
N VAL A 147 -14.25 3.55 7.68
CA VAL A 147 -12.93 2.93 7.80
C VAL A 147 -13.00 1.44 8.04
N VAL A 148 -12.00 0.72 7.53
CA VAL A 148 -11.68 -0.65 7.93
C VAL A 148 -10.47 -0.58 8.84
N CYS A 149 -10.60 -1.07 10.07
CA CYS A 149 -9.45 -1.21 10.97
C CYS A 149 -8.88 -2.62 10.86
N VAL A 150 -7.58 -2.71 10.62
CA VAL A 150 -6.86 -3.98 10.51
C VAL A 150 -6.27 -4.32 11.85
N ASP A 151 -6.52 -5.56 12.32
CA ASP A 151 -5.89 -6.06 13.54
C ASP A 151 -4.38 -5.98 13.41
N ALA A 152 -3.77 -5.12 14.21
CA ALA A 152 -2.35 -4.85 14.18
C ALA A 152 -1.53 -6.14 14.35
N ALA A 153 -2.01 -7.12 15.13
CA ALA A 153 -1.30 -8.39 15.31
C ALA A 153 -1.11 -9.17 13.99
N ARG A 154 -2.05 -9.04 13.04
CA ARG A 154 -1.95 -9.67 11.70
C ARG A 154 -0.89 -9.00 10.82
N LEU A 155 -0.47 -7.81 11.20
CA LEU A 155 0.61 -7.07 10.56
C LEU A 155 1.98 -7.42 11.17
N GLY A 156 2.02 -8.36 12.12
CA GLY A 156 3.24 -8.73 12.84
C GLY A 156 3.51 -7.82 14.04
N ILE A 157 2.50 -7.09 14.52
CA ILE A 157 2.64 -6.19 15.66
C ILE A 157 2.48 -6.98 16.95
N GLU A 158 3.56 -7.06 17.74
CA GLU A 158 3.51 -7.64 19.06
C GLU A 158 2.84 -6.67 20.05
N ARG A 159 1.85 -7.16 20.81
CA ARG A 159 1.11 -6.42 21.86
C ARG A 159 0.58 -5.04 21.39
N PRO A 160 -0.24 -4.95 20.33
CA PRO A 160 -0.72 -3.66 19.86
C PRO A 160 -1.69 -2.99 20.82
N ILE A 161 -1.51 -1.69 21.03
CA ILE A 161 -2.49 -0.82 21.72
C ILE A 161 -3.45 -0.19 20.69
N LEU A 162 -2.98 0.03 19.46
CA LEU A 162 -3.71 0.69 18.38
C LEU A 162 -3.78 -0.23 17.15
N ASP A 163 -4.95 -0.26 16.51
CA ASP A 163 -5.18 -0.90 15.21
C ASP A 163 -5.23 0.18 14.12
N PRO A 164 -4.45 0.12 13.04
CA PRO A 164 -4.50 1.12 11.98
C PRO A 164 -5.81 1.02 11.20
N CYS A 165 -6.39 2.16 10.83
CA CYS A 165 -7.68 2.27 10.16
C CYS A 165 -7.58 3.02 8.83
N PHE A 166 -8.23 2.44 7.82
CA PHE A 166 -8.09 2.83 6.42
C PHE A 166 -9.43 3.28 5.89
N ASP A 167 -9.45 4.43 5.23
CA ASP A 167 -10.61 4.87 4.47
C ASP A 167 -11.00 3.80 3.45
N PHE A 168 -12.25 3.34 3.52
CA PHE A 168 -12.74 2.25 2.70
C PHE A 168 -12.72 2.55 1.20
N ARG A 169 -12.85 3.83 0.81
CA ARG A 169 -12.95 4.23 -0.60
C ARG A 169 -11.57 4.40 -1.23
N THR A 170 -10.62 4.94 -0.47
CA THR A 170 -9.30 5.37 -0.97
C THR A 170 -8.18 4.46 -0.53
N GLY A 171 -8.38 3.65 0.52
CA GLY A 171 -7.33 2.83 1.12
C GLY A 171 -6.28 3.62 1.90
N ALA A 172 -6.48 4.92 2.13
CA ALA A 172 -5.56 5.75 2.89
C ALA A 172 -5.64 5.43 4.40
N ALA A 173 -4.50 5.32 5.08
CA ALA A 173 -4.46 5.34 6.55
C ALA A 173 -4.89 6.73 7.03
N ILE A 174 -6.01 6.82 7.75
CA ILE A 174 -6.56 8.12 8.19
C ILE A 174 -6.88 8.17 9.68
N ALA A 175 -6.76 7.05 10.37
CA ALA A 175 -6.98 6.96 11.80
C ALA A 175 -6.28 5.73 12.37
N GLN A 176 -6.21 5.67 13.68
CA GLN A 176 -5.89 4.47 14.45
C GLN A 176 -7.03 4.23 15.44
N ARG A 177 -7.25 3.00 15.87
CA ARG A 177 -8.30 2.67 16.84
C ARG A 177 -7.71 1.95 18.02
N HIS A 178 -7.92 2.50 19.20
CA HIS A 178 -7.44 1.93 20.44
C HIS A 178 -8.16 0.61 20.74
N ARG A 179 -7.41 -0.45 21.05
CA ARG A 179 -7.95 -1.81 21.21
C ARG A 179 -8.81 -1.96 22.47
N LEU A 180 -8.39 -1.34 23.58
CA LEU A 180 -9.14 -1.36 24.84
C LEU A 180 -10.36 -0.42 24.81
N SER A 181 -10.14 0.88 24.57
CA SER A 181 -11.23 1.88 24.64
C SER A 181 -12.14 1.90 23.40
N ARG A 182 -11.71 1.26 22.29
CA ARG A 182 -12.42 1.23 21.00
C ARG A 182 -12.64 2.60 20.36
N ARG A 183 -12.01 3.64 20.90
CA ARG A 183 -12.01 5.01 20.38
C ARG A 183 -10.99 5.16 19.25
N PHE A 184 -11.24 6.10 18.37
CA PHE A 184 -10.27 6.52 17.36
C PHE A 184 -9.24 7.47 17.96
N ASP A 185 -8.03 7.38 17.43
CA ASP A 185 -6.89 8.25 17.67
C ASP A 185 -6.36 8.66 16.29
N GLY A 186 -6.41 9.95 15.98
CA GLY A 186 -6.21 10.47 14.62
C GLY A 186 -6.49 11.95 14.56
#